data_AF-A0A5J4U871-F1
#
_entry.id   AF-A0A5J4U871-F1
#
_cell.length_a   1.000
_cell.length_b   1.000
_cell.length_c   1.000
_cell.angle_alpha   90.00
_cell.angle_beta   90.00
_cell.angle_gamma   90.00
#
_symmetry.space_group_name_H-M   'P 1'
#
loop_
_entity.id
_entity.type
_entity.pdbx_description
1 polymer ?
#
loop_
_entity_poly.entity_id
_entity_poly.type
_entity_poly.pdbx_seq_one_letter_code
_entity_poly.pdbx_strand_id
1 'polypeptide(L)'
;MGSTTQVKQTIVSHQDYDLDLRFIDILSFIPPNNALRQFVEKFGTKGIKLTKGIFPHGSFNYDYYKHVLEQTTPFAKEDFYDKLNNKNISDEDYEQYCNDSVNFENRWEYLKHYNIRDVTCMINPINHLIQISWEEKVDMLGCMSLAQIASQIQYKYCYDKFDINASYNIVNGFEQFEVTQYWWNNKVKEYVNQDEYVKKDTTNNVIEDNID
;
A
#
# COMPACT_ATOMS: atom_id res chain seq x y z
N MET A 1 -1.76 -14.55 -4.17
CA MET A 1 -2.10 -13.92 -2.87
C MET A 1 -0.91 -13.08 -2.42
N GLY A 2 -1.15 -11.82 -2.04
CA GLY A 2 -0.08 -10.84 -1.80
C GLY A 2 0.69 -11.07 -0.49
N SER A 3 1.96 -10.64 -0.48
CA SER A 3 2.90 -10.76 0.65
C SER A 3 2.28 -10.44 2.03
N THR A 4 2.65 -11.26 3.01
CA THR A 4 2.22 -11.25 4.43
C THR A 4 3.11 -10.37 5.33
N THR A 5 4.15 -9.73 4.80
CA THR A 5 5.17 -9.07 5.64
C THR A 5 4.83 -7.68 6.15
N GLN A 6 3.73 -7.05 5.71
CA GLN A 6 3.31 -5.72 6.17
C GLN A 6 1.88 -5.74 6.69
N VAL A 7 1.66 -5.13 7.85
CA VAL A 7 0.34 -4.94 8.45
C VAL A 7 -0.44 -3.94 7.60
N LYS A 8 -1.52 -4.40 6.95
CA LYS A 8 -2.31 -3.60 5.99
C LYS A 8 -3.46 -2.85 6.64
N GLN A 9 -3.91 -3.34 7.80
CA GLN A 9 -4.98 -2.73 8.58
C GLN A 9 -4.85 -3.08 10.07
N THR A 10 -5.44 -2.25 10.91
CA THR A 10 -5.64 -2.49 12.35
C THR A 10 -7.08 -2.13 12.68
N ILE A 11 -7.75 -2.96 13.48
CA ILE A 11 -9.12 -2.71 13.94
C ILE A 11 -9.08 -2.52 15.45
N VAL A 12 -9.71 -1.45 15.92
CA VAL A 12 -9.89 -1.14 17.34
C VAL A 12 -11.38 -1.18 17.62
N SER A 13 -11.80 -2.17 18.41
CA SER A 13 -13.19 -2.35 18.82
C SER A 13 -13.43 -1.72 20.18
N HIS A 14 -14.55 -1.03 20.32
CA HIS A 14 -15.00 -0.58 21.64
C HIS A 14 -15.52 -1.78 22.45
N GLN A 15 -15.17 -1.87 23.74
CA GLN A 15 -15.55 -3.04 24.56
C GLN A 15 -17.05 -3.09 24.87
N ASP A 16 -17.65 -1.92 25.13
CA ASP A 16 -19.05 -1.82 25.57
C ASP A 16 -20.05 -1.50 24.45
N TYR A 17 -19.59 -1.15 23.25
CA TYR A 17 -20.43 -0.76 22.12
C TYR A 17 -20.00 -1.55 20.89
N ASP A 18 -20.97 -1.94 20.06
CA ASP A 18 -20.73 -2.58 18.76
C ASP A 18 -20.23 -1.54 17.74
N LEU A 19 -19.01 -1.04 17.97
CA LEU A 19 -18.36 0.00 17.19
C LEU A 19 -16.89 -0.35 16.97
N ASP A 20 -16.51 -0.39 15.70
CA ASP A 20 -15.15 -0.64 15.24
C ASP A 20 -14.56 0.59 14.54
N LEU A 21 -13.32 0.91 14.89
CA LEU A 21 -12.48 1.82 14.12
C LEU A 21 -11.44 1.02 13.34
N ARG A 22 -11.50 1.11 12.01
CA ARG A 22 -10.56 0.46 11.11
C ARG A 22 -9.56 1.47 10.58
N PHE A 23 -8.28 1.24 10.87
CA PHE A 23 -7.14 1.96 10.33
C PHE A 23 -6.59 1.15 9.17
N ILE A 24 -6.53 1.75 7.98
CA ILE A 24 -6.10 1.09 6.75
C ILE A 24 -4.85 1.79 6.23
N ASP A 25 -3.82 1.03 5.90
CA ASP A 25 -2.62 1.57 5.27
C ASP A 25 -2.85 1.80 3.77
N ILE A 26 -2.83 3.06 3.35
CA ILE A 26 -2.99 3.46 1.95
C ILE A 26 -1.94 2.86 1.02
N LEU A 27 -0.74 2.54 1.53
CA LEU A 27 0.31 1.89 0.74
C LEU A 27 -0.13 0.50 0.25
N SER A 28 -1.07 -0.14 0.94
CA SER A 28 -1.67 -1.42 0.52
C SER A 28 -2.45 -1.31 -0.80
N PHE A 29 -2.81 -0.09 -1.20
CA PHE A 29 -3.57 0.21 -2.42
C PHE A 29 -2.72 0.82 -3.53
N ILE A 30 -1.42 1.01 -3.29
CA ILE A 30 -0.48 1.56 -4.26
C ILE A 30 0.34 0.42 -4.87
N PRO A 31 0.55 0.40 -6.20
CA PRO A 31 1.39 -0.63 -6.82
C PRO A 31 2.81 -0.65 -6.23
N PRO A 32 3.44 -1.83 -6.13
CA PRO A 32 4.82 -1.94 -5.70
C PRO A 32 5.73 -1.02 -6.56
N ASN A 33 6.70 -0.37 -5.91
CA ASN A 33 7.64 0.57 -6.53
C ASN A 33 7.07 1.93 -6.96
N ASN A 34 5.78 2.21 -6.75
CA ASN A 34 5.24 3.56 -6.93
C ASN A 34 5.34 4.37 -5.63
N ALA A 35 5.80 5.61 -5.75
CA ALA A 35 5.82 6.54 -4.63
C ALA A 35 4.42 7.16 -4.40
N LEU A 36 4.10 7.50 -3.14
CA LEU A 36 2.90 8.28 -2.78
C LEU A 36 2.76 9.54 -3.65
N ARG A 37 3.88 10.21 -3.93
CA ARG A 37 3.92 11.38 -4.82
C ARG A 37 3.37 11.07 -6.21
N GLN A 38 3.80 9.97 -6.84
CA GLN A 38 3.33 9.59 -8.17
C GLN A 38 1.85 9.22 -8.15
N PHE A 39 1.39 8.58 -7.07
CA PHE A 39 -0.01 8.27 -6.87
C PHE A 39 -0.88 9.54 -6.85
N VAL A 40 -0.47 10.54 -6.07
CA VAL A 40 -1.19 11.82 -6.01
C VAL A 40 -1.04 12.63 -7.30
N GLU A 41 0.12 12.64 -7.96
CA GLU A 41 0.29 13.33 -9.26
C GLU A 41 -0.64 12.75 -10.35
N LYS A 42 -0.90 11.44 -10.31
CA LYS A 42 -1.76 10.75 -11.28
C LYS A 42 -3.25 10.92 -11.00
N PHE A 43 -3.66 10.84 -9.74
CA PHE A 43 -5.07 10.78 -9.35
C PHE A 43 -5.55 11.98 -8.53
N GLY A 44 -4.66 12.94 -8.26
CA GLY A 44 -4.98 14.17 -7.55
C GLY A 44 -5.67 15.20 -8.43
N THR A 45 -5.98 16.35 -7.84
CA THR A 45 -6.62 17.45 -8.55
C THR A 45 -5.67 18.08 -9.56
N LYS A 46 -6.11 18.18 -10.82
CA LYS A 46 -5.37 18.90 -11.86
C LYS A 46 -5.06 20.33 -11.38
N GLY A 47 -3.78 20.70 -11.39
CA GLY A 47 -3.30 22.02 -10.99
C GLY A 47 -2.79 22.13 -9.55
N ILE A 48 -3.07 21.16 -8.67
CA ILE A 48 -2.42 21.10 -7.34
C ILE A 48 -1.06 20.44 -7.51
N LYS A 49 0.02 21.24 -7.48
CA LYS A 49 1.37 20.69 -7.34
C LYS A 49 1.59 20.23 -5.91
N LEU A 50 2.01 18.98 -5.76
CA LEU A 50 2.53 18.45 -4.52
C LEU A 50 3.90 19.09 -4.24
N THR A 51 3.91 20.20 -3.53
CA THR A 51 5.11 20.63 -2.80
C THR A 51 5.05 19.95 -1.45
N LYS A 52 5.84 18.88 -1.29
CA LYS A 52 6.01 18.21 0.01
C LYS A 52 6.40 19.30 1.01
N GLY A 53 5.71 19.36 2.13
CA GLY A 53 6.11 20.28 3.19
C GLY A 53 7.45 19.88 3.80
N ILE A 54 8.04 20.83 4.53
CA ILE A 54 9.31 20.63 5.20
C ILE A 54 9.06 20.73 6.70
N PHE A 55 9.21 19.64 7.44
CA PHE A 55 8.95 19.62 8.88
C PHE A 55 10.00 18.78 9.61
N PRO A 56 10.51 19.24 10.78
CA PRO A 56 11.52 18.50 11.53
C PRO A 56 10.87 17.46 12.45
N HIS A 57 10.69 16.25 11.94
CA HIS A 57 9.99 15.17 12.66
C HIS A 57 10.68 14.70 13.96
N GLY A 58 11.99 14.94 14.11
CA GLY A 58 12.77 14.55 15.28
C GLY A 58 12.98 15.64 16.33
N SER A 59 12.39 16.82 16.13
CA SER A 59 12.68 18.01 16.94
C SER A 59 12.06 17.99 18.34
N PHE A 60 11.01 17.20 18.57
CA PHE A 60 10.37 17.08 19.88
C PHE A 60 9.80 15.70 20.18
N ASN A 61 9.47 15.47 21.45
CA ASN A 61 8.81 14.26 21.92
C ASN A 61 7.64 14.59 22.86
N TYR A 62 6.99 13.56 23.40
CA TYR A 62 5.84 13.69 24.31
C TYR A 62 6.11 14.55 25.56
N ASP A 63 7.34 14.56 26.08
CA ASP A 63 7.66 15.24 27.34
C ASP A 63 7.79 16.75 27.17
N TYR A 64 8.22 17.23 25.99
CA TYR A 64 8.55 18.63 25.76
C TYR A 64 7.96 19.27 24.49
N TYR A 65 7.05 18.58 23.78
CA TYR A 65 6.40 19.10 22.58
C TYR A 65 5.77 20.48 22.79
N LYS A 66 5.12 20.71 23.93
CA LYS A 66 4.42 21.96 24.22
C LYS A 66 5.38 23.15 24.22
N HIS A 67 6.49 23.04 24.95
CA HIS A 67 7.52 24.08 25.00
C HIS A 67 8.13 24.35 23.62
N VAL A 68 8.36 23.31 22.81
CA VAL A 68 8.95 23.47 21.47
C VAL A 68 7.97 24.12 20.51
N LEU A 69 6.70 23.70 20.51
CA LEU A 69 5.70 24.14 19.54
C LEU A 69 5.10 25.52 19.86
N GLU A 70 5.15 25.96 21.13
CA GLU A 70 4.74 27.31 21.55
C GLU A 70 5.74 28.41 21.11
N GLN A 71 6.94 28.04 20.67
CA GLN A 71 7.94 29.02 20.20
C GLN A 71 7.49 29.72 18.91
N THR A 72 7.72 31.03 18.87
CA THR A 72 7.48 31.88 17.69
C THR A 72 8.69 31.95 16.76
N THR A 73 9.87 31.52 17.24
CA THR A 73 11.06 31.41 16.41
C THR A 73 10.98 30.18 15.50
N PRO A 74 11.49 30.25 14.26
CA PRO A 74 11.60 29.07 13.40
C PRO A 74 12.45 27.96 14.04
N PHE A 75 12.26 26.73 13.56
CA PHE A 75 13.16 25.62 13.87
C PHE A 75 14.56 25.93 13.32
N ALA A 76 15.59 25.55 14.08
CA ALA A 76 16.97 25.66 13.63
C ALA A 76 17.27 24.56 12.60
N LYS A 77 18.31 24.72 11.78
CA LYS A 77 18.66 23.73 10.75
C LYS A 77 19.02 22.37 11.36
N GLU A 78 19.56 22.40 12.57
CA GLU A 78 19.96 21.22 13.35
C GLU A 78 18.74 20.39 13.79
N ASP A 79 17.58 21.02 13.96
CA ASP A 79 16.34 20.34 14.35
C ASP A 79 15.82 19.38 13.26
N PHE A 80 16.27 19.55 12.01
CA PHE A 80 15.92 18.70 10.87
C PHE A 80 16.82 17.47 10.72
N TYR A 81 17.79 17.27 11.63
CA TYR A 81 18.69 16.14 11.55
C TYR A 81 17.95 14.80 11.74
N ASP A 82 17.96 13.99 10.69
CA ASP A 82 17.39 12.65 10.69
C ASP A 82 18.41 11.65 11.24
N LYS A 83 18.19 11.24 12.50
CA LYS A 83 19.02 10.26 13.20
C LYS A 83 19.01 8.88 12.55
N LEU A 84 17.92 8.49 11.88
CA LEU A 84 17.79 7.18 11.25
C LEU A 84 18.62 7.10 9.98
N ASN A 85 18.60 8.18 9.19
CA ASN A 85 19.31 8.24 7.92
C ASN A 85 20.69 8.92 8.02
N ASN A 86 21.07 9.38 9.23
CA ASN A 86 22.30 10.15 9.50
C ASN A 86 22.48 11.30 8.49
N LYS A 87 21.42 12.07 8.24
CA LYS A 87 21.40 13.10 7.21
C LYS A 87 20.66 14.33 7.71
N ASN A 88 21.19 15.51 7.40
CA ASN A 88 20.47 16.77 7.62
C ASN A 88 19.82 17.26 6.32
N ILE A 89 18.87 18.18 6.47
CA ILE A 89 18.22 18.91 5.36
C ILE A 89 19.25 19.70 4.53
N SER A 90 18.97 19.90 3.24
CA SER A 90 19.82 20.76 2.40
C SER A 90 19.66 22.23 2.75
N ASP A 91 20.59 23.07 2.29
CA ASP A 91 20.47 24.52 2.47
C ASP A 91 19.25 25.08 1.74
N GLU A 92 18.97 24.61 0.52
CA GLU A 92 17.83 25.08 -0.28
C GLU A 92 16.49 24.73 0.37
N ASP A 93 16.35 23.49 0.86
CA ASP A 93 15.14 23.04 1.56
C ASP A 93 14.97 23.79 2.89
N TYR A 94 16.05 24.07 3.62
CA TYR A 94 15.98 24.86 4.85
C TYR A 94 15.60 26.31 4.59
N GLU A 95 16.11 26.93 3.53
CA GLU A 95 15.71 28.27 3.10
C GLU A 95 14.22 28.32 2.74
N GLN A 96 13.72 27.31 2.02
CA GLN A 96 12.30 27.18 1.72
C GLN A 96 11.46 27.07 3.00
N TYR A 97 11.89 26.25 3.96
CA TYR A 97 11.22 26.17 5.27
C TYR A 97 11.18 27.53 5.97
N CYS A 98 12.30 28.26 6.01
CA CYS A 98 12.37 29.57 6.66
C CYS A 98 11.36 30.53 6.03
N ASN A 99 11.33 30.61 4.68
CA ASN A 99 10.42 31.45 3.91
C ASN A 99 8.94 31.08 4.11
N ASP A 100 8.62 29.80 4.29
CA ASP A 100 7.26 29.36 4.60
C ASP A 100 6.88 29.70 6.05
N SER A 101 7.79 29.47 6.99
CA SER A 101 7.55 29.56 8.44
C SER A 101 7.15 30.95 8.93
N VAL A 102 7.63 32.03 8.28
CA VAL A 102 7.31 33.41 8.65
C VAL A 102 5.82 33.77 8.51
N ASN A 103 5.06 32.95 7.77
CA ASN A 103 3.62 33.16 7.59
C ASN A 103 2.79 32.66 8.78
N PHE A 104 3.43 32.11 9.82
CA PHE A 104 2.77 31.48 10.96
C PHE A 104 3.27 32.09 12.26
N GLU A 105 2.35 32.28 13.21
CA GLU A 105 2.64 32.93 14.50
C GLU A 105 3.61 32.10 15.36
N ASN A 106 3.47 30.78 15.31
CA ASN A 106 4.23 29.84 16.10
C ASN A 106 4.34 28.49 15.38
N ARG A 107 5.15 27.60 15.92
CA ARG A 107 5.38 26.27 15.36
C ARG A 107 4.13 25.37 15.42
N TRP A 108 3.17 25.64 16.30
CA TRP A 108 1.86 24.95 16.30
C TRP A 108 1.07 25.22 15.02
N GLU A 109 0.92 26.48 14.65
CA GLU A 109 0.19 26.84 13.42
C GLU A 109 0.92 26.33 12.18
N TYR A 110 2.25 26.33 12.18
CA TYR A 110 3.05 25.69 11.13
C TYR A 110 2.79 24.18 11.04
N LEU A 111 2.84 23.45 12.15
CA LEU A 111 2.57 22.00 12.21
C LEU A 111 1.16 21.68 11.71
N LYS A 112 0.17 22.46 12.13
CA LYS A 112 -1.22 22.31 11.68
C LYS A 112 -1.34 22.52 10.17
N HIS A 113 -0.75 23.58 9.63
CA HIS A 113 -0.73 23.84 8.19
C HIS A 113 -0.05 22.70 7.42
N TYR A 114 1.12 22.26 7.89
CA TYR A 114 1.87 21.14 7.32
C TYR A 114 1.00 19.87 7.26
N ASN A 115 0.41 19.47 8.39
CA ASN A 115 -0.43 18.27 8.47
C ASN A 115 -1.67 18.36 7.57
N ILE A 116 -2.33 19.52 7.54
CA ILE A 116 -3.50 19.74 6.67
C ILE A 116 -3.10 19.60 5.20
N ARG A 117 -1.98 20.20 4.79
CA ARG A 117 -1.49 20.12 3.41
C ARG A 117 -1.19 18.66 3.02
N ASP A 118 -0.45 17.94 3.86
CA ASP A 118 -0.09 16.54 3.63
C ASP A 118 -1.32 15.63 3.52
N VAL A 119 -2.34 15.81 4.37
CA VAL A 119 -3.56 15.00 4.32
C VAL A 119 -4.45 15.40 3.14
N THR A 120 -4.63 16.70 2.87
CA THR A 120 -5.57 17.19 1.86
C THR A 120 -5.23 16.68 0.46
N CYS A 121 -3.94 16.57 0.12
CA CYS A 121 -3.50 16.08 -1.18
C CYS A 121 -3.85 14.59 -1.42
N MET A 122 -4.06 13.81 -0.35
CA MET A 122 -4.40 12.39 -0.42
C MET A 122 -5.90 12.14 -0.62
N ILE A 123 -6.77 13.10 -0.27
CA ILE A 123 -8.23 12.93 -0.29
C ILE A 123 -8.73 12.57 -1.70
N ASN A 124 -8.35 13.34 -2.72
CA ASN A 124 -8.84 13.12 -4.08
C ASN A 124 -8.34 11.83 -4.73
N PRO A 125 -7.05 11.46 -4.61
CA PRO A 125 -6.57 10.14 -5.04
C PRO A 125 -7.32 8.98 -4.38
N ILE A 126 -7.61 9.06 -3.08
CA ILE A 126 -8.36 8.02 -2.36
C ILE A 126 -9.80 7.96 -2.86
N ASN A 127 -10.48 9.10 -2.99
CA ASN A 127 -11.84 9.16 -3.54
C ASN A 127 -11.90 8.58 -4.95
N HIS A 128 -10.88 8.82 -5.78
CA HIS A 128 -10.80 8.25 -7.11
C HIS A 128 -10.66 6.72 -7.08
N LEU A 129 -9.82 6.16 -6.17
CA LEU A 129 -9.72 4.71 -5.99
C LEU A 129 -11.03 4.08 -5.52
N ILE A 130 -11.74 4.74 -4.59
CA ILE A 130 -13.07 4.31 -4.15
C ILE A 130 -14.03 4.30 -5.35
N GLN A 131 -14.02 5.37 -6.15
CA GLN A 131 -14.89 5.50 -7.33
C GLN A 131 -14.65 4.39 -8.36
N ILE A 132 -13.41 4.16 -8.79
CA ILE A 132 -13.13 3.13 -9.80
C ILE A 132 -13.44 1.71 -9.28
N SER A 133 -13.24 1.47 -7.98
CA SER A 133 -13.61 0.18 -7.37
C SER A 133 -15.13 0.02 -7.34
N TRP A 134 -15.84 1.10 -7.03
CA TRP A 134 -17.30 1.16 -7.02
C TRP A 134 -17.91 0.98 -8.42
N GLU A 135 -17.32 1.55 -9.47
CA GLU A 135 -17.71 1.29 -10.87
C GLU A 135 -17.65 -0.20 -11.20
N GLU A 136 -16.70 -0.92 -10.60
CA GLU A 136 -16.61 -2.37 -10.68
C GLU A 136 -17.51 -3.12 -9.70
N LYS A 137 -18.33 -2.43 -8.90
CA LYS A 137 -19.18 -2.98 -7.82
C LYS A 137 -18.37 -3.70 -6.72
N VAL A 138 -17.14 -3.26 -6.50
CA VAL A 138 -16.25 -3.77 -5.44
C VAL A 138 -16.11 -2.69 -4.36
N ASP A 139 -16.35 -3.06 -3.10
CA ASP A 139 -16.06 -2.18 -1.97
C ASP A 139 -14.55 -2.15 -1.70
N MET A 140 -13.92 -1.00 -1.98
CA MET A 140 -12.50 -0.77 -1.73
C MET A 140 -12.14 -0.91 -0.24
N LEU A 141 -12.96 -0.37 0.67
CA LEU A 141 -12.67 -0.34 2.12
C LEU A 141 -12.93 -1.68 2.80
N GLY A 142 -13.76 -2.53 2.18
CA GLY A 142 -13.90 -3.94 2.51
C GLY A 142 -12.70 -4.80 2.06
N CYS A 143 -11.88 -4.31 1.13
CA CYS A 143 -10.67 -5.00 0.68
C CYS A 143 -9.44 -4.62 1.51
N MET A 144 -8.51 -5.56 1.66
CA MET A 144 -7.25 -5.32 2.39
C MET A 144 -6.13 -4.76 1.51
N SER A 145 -6.26 -4.81 0.18
CA SER A 145 -5.22 -4.35 -0.76
C SER A 145 -5.71 -4.18 -2.19
N LEU A 146 -4.90 -3.52 -3.03
CA LEU A 146 -5.10 -3.43 -4.48
C LEU A 146 -5.20 -4.81 -5.14
N ALA A 147 -4.41 -5.79 -4.68
CA ALA A 147 -4.43 -7.15 -5.24
C ALA A 147 -5.75 -7.88 -4.93
N GLN A 148 -6.35 -7.63 -3.76
CA GLN A 148 -7.66 -8.20 -3.43
C GLN A 148 -8.76 -7.58 -4.27
N ILE A 149 -8.71 -6.25 -4.50
CA ILE A 149 -9.63 -5.56 -5.41
C ILE A 149 -9.51 -6.18 -6.82
N ALA A 150 -8.29 -6.28 -7.35
CA ALA A 150 -8.07 -6.87 -8.68
C ALA A 150 -8.60 -8.31 -8.78
N SER A 151 -8.42 -9.12 -7.74
CA SER A 151 -8.96 -10.47 -7.69
C SER A 151 -10.49 -10.50 -7.71
N GLN A 152 -11.17 -9.63 -6.97
CA GLN A 152 -12.63 -9.55 -6.98
C GLN A 152 -13.16 -9.13 -8.34
N ILE A 153 -12.51 -8.14 -8.97
CA ILE A 153 -12.83 -7.71 -10.34
C ILE A 153 -12.64 -8.87 -11.32
N GLN A 154 -11.54 -9.60 -11.24
CA GLN A 154 -11.29 -10.76 -12.10
C GLN A 154 -12.38 -11.83 -11.93
N TYR A 155 -12.74 -12.17 -10.69
CA TYR A 155 -13.82 -13.11 -10.42
C TYR A 155 -15.15 -12.65 -11.01
N LYS A 156 -15.51 -11.37 -10.83
CA LYS A 156 -16.70 -10.79 -11.44
C LYS A 156 -16.73 -11.02 -12.95
N TYR A 157 -15.64 -10.73 -13.66
CA TYR A 157 -15.60 -10.95 -15.11
C TYR A 157 -15.61 -12.42 -15.52
N CYS A 158 -14.93 -13.31 -14.79
CA CYS A 158 -14.95 -14.75 -15.08
C CYS A 158 -16.34 -15.37 -14.92
N TYR A 159 -17.13 -14.85 -13.99
CA TYR A 159 -18.49 -15.31 -13.69
C TYR A 159 -19.58 -14.39 -14.23
N ASP A 160 -19.26 -13.43 -15.11
CA ASP A 160 -20.24 -12.48 -15.65
C ASP A 160 -21.36 -13.17 -16.46
N LYS A 161 -21.06 -14.35 -17.02
CA LYS A 161 -22.02 -15.22 -17.73
C LYS A 161 -22.54 -16.38 -16.86
N PHE A 162 -22.22 -16.38 -15.57
CA PHE A 162 -22.71 -17.38 -14.64
C PHE A 162 -24.15 -17.07 -14.25
N ASP A 163 -25.02 -18.03 -14.46
CA ASP A 163 -26.43 -18.02 -14.12
C ASP A 163 -26.68 -19.26 -13.26
N ILE A 164 -27.00 -19.04 -11.98
CA ILE A 164 -27.27 -20.11 -11.02
C ILE A 164 -28.46 -20.99 -11.43
N ASN A 165 -29.34 -20.49 -12.29
CA ASN A 165 -30.51 -21.21 -12.79
C ASN A 165 -30.27 -21.88 -14.15
N ALA A 166 -29.13 -21.62 -14.79
CA ALA A 166 -28.79 -22.23 -16.06
C ALA A 166 -28.37 -23.69 -15.86
N SER A 167 -28.87 -24.57 -16.73
CA SER A 167 -28.40 -25.95 -16.81
C SER A 167 -27.09 -26.01 -17.60
N TYR A 168 -25.97 -26.02 -16.89
CA TYR A 168 -24.66 -26.27 -17.49
C TYR A 168 -24.53 -27.76 -17.81
N ASN A 169 -24.63 -28.10 -19.09
CA ASN A 169 -24.28 -29.46 -19.54
C ASN A 169 -22.83 -29.74 -19.15
N ILE A 170 -22.54 -30.93 -18.62
CA ILE A 170 -21.17 -31.42 -18.52
C ILE A 170 -20.64 -31.52 -19.95
N VAL A 171 -19.81 -30.57 -20.36
CA VAL A 171 -19.14 -30.63 -21.66
C VAL A 171 -18.03 -31.67 -21.53
N ASN A 172 -18.37 -32.94 -21.75
CA ASN A 172 -17.41 -34.04 -21.91
C ASN A 172 -16.56 -33.93 -23.20
N GLY A 173 -16.61 -32.77 -23.88
CA GLY A 173 -15.92 -32.51 -25.14
C GLY A 173 -14.54 -31.87 -25.01
N PHE A 174 -14.03 -31.66 -23.79
CA PHE A 174 -12.63 -31.32 -23.61
C PHE A 174 -11.78 -32.58 -23.76
N GLU A 175 -10.71 -32.50 -24.54
CA GLU A 175 -9.64 -33.51 -24.50
C GLU A 175 -9.25 -33.69 -23.03
N GLN A 176 -9.47 -34.89 -22.52
CA GLN A 176 -9.05 -35.23 -21.17
C GLN A 176 -7.53 -34.99 -21.13
N PHE A 177 -7.08 -34.16 -20.19
CA PHE A 177 -5.66 -33.86 -20.09
C PHE A 177 -4.89 -35.17 -19.87
N GLU A 178 -4.13 -35.59 -20.87
CA GLU A 178 -3.29 -36.76 -20.80
C GLU A 178 -1.94 -36.35 -20.19
N VAL A 179 -1.61 -36.97 -19.06
CA VAL A 179 -0.29 -36.81 -18.45
C VAL A 179 0.72 -37.52 -19.36
N THR A 180 1.36 -36.74 -20.24
CA THR A 180 2.46 -37.26 -21.05
C THR A 180 3.75 -37.30 -20.22
N GLN A 181 4.64 -38.25 -20.50
CA GLN A 181 5.99 -38.30 -19.91
C GLN A 181 6.71 -36.95 -20.07
N TYR A 182 6.55 -36.28 -21.22
CA TYR A 182 7.16 -34.98 -21.47
C TYR A 182 6.67 -33.91 -20.49
N TRP A 183 5.36 -33.82 -20.26
CA TRP A 183 4.79 -32.89 -19.29
C TRP A 183 5.24 -33.23 -17.86
N TRP A 184 5.26 -34.51 -17.51
CA TRP A 184 5.70 -34.99 -16.20
C TRP A 184 7.16 -34.61 -15.91
N ASN A 185 8.07 -34.87 -16.86
CA ASN A 185 9.48 -34.54 -16.71
C ASN A 185 9.69 -33.03 -16.55
N ASN A 186 8.92 -32.21 -17.28
CA ASN A 186 8.96 -30.76 -17.12
C ASN A 186 8.48 -30.35 -15.72
N LYS A 187 7.43 -30.99 -15.18
CA LYS A 187 6.93 -30.71 -13.83
C LYS A 187 7.93 -31.10 -12.74
N VAL A 188 8.52 -32.29 -12.84
CA VAL A 188 9.58 -32.74 -11.91
C VAL A 188 10.74 -31.74 -11.89
N LYS A 189 11.20 -31.30 -13.07
CA LYS A 189 12.26 -30.28 -13.19
C LYS A 189 11.90 -28.94 -12.56
N GLU A 190 10.67 -28.46 -12.78
CA GLU A 190 10.19 -27.22 -12.15
C GLU A 190 10.24 -27.30 -10.61
N TYR A 191 9.84 -28.42 -10.03
CA TYR A 191 9.88 -28.61 -8.57
C TYR A 191 11.31 -28.70 -8.03
N VAL A 192 12.20 -29.44 -8.70
CA VAL A 192 13.63 -29.50 -8.32
C VAL A 192 14.25 -28.11 -8.34
N ASN A 193 14.01 -27.32 -9.38
CA ASN A 193 14.53 -25.96 -9.48
C ASN A 193 14.01 -25.05 -8.34
N GLN A 194 12.75 -25.21 -7.92
CA GLN A 194 12.18 -24.46 -6.81
C GLN A 194 12.84 -24.86 -5.48
N ASP A 195 12.96 -26.16 -5.22
CA ASP A 195 13.56 -26.68 -3.98
C ASP A 195 15.05 -26.32 -3.88
N GLU A 196 15.81 -26.36 -4.99
CA GLU A 196 17.19 -25.89 -5.06
C GLU A 196 17.31 -24.39 -4.75
N TYR A 197 16.41 -23.57 -5.31
CA TYR A 197 16.39 -22.12 -5.07
C TYR A 197 16.21 -21.78 -3.59
N VAL A 198 15.35 -22.53 -2.88
CA VAL A 198 15.12 -22.35 -1.43
C VAL A 198 16.03 -23.23 -0.55
N LYS A 199 16.98 -23.97 -1.13
CA LYS A 199 17.93 -24.87 -0.46
C LYS A 199 17.27 -25.92 0.44
N LYS A 200 16.18 -26.52 -0.05
CA LYS A 200 15.44 -27.58 0.65
C LYS A 200 16.06 -28.95 0.35
N ASP A 201 15.91 -29.90 1.28
CA ASP A 201 16.34 -31.29 1.07
C ASP A 201 15.48 -31.96 -0.02
N THR A 202 16.12 -32.54 -1.03
CA THR A 202 15.49 -33.16 -2.20
C THR A 202 15.60 -34.69 -2.22
N THR A 203 16.14 -35.31 -1.15
CA THR A 203 16.46 -36.75 -1.12
C THR A 203 15.27 -37.68 -1.38
N ASN A 204 14.05 -37.24 -1.04
CA ASN A 204 12.81 -38.00 -1.22
C ASN A 204 11.87 -37.39 -2.27
N ASN A 205 12.41 -36.57 -3.18
CA ASN A 205 11.59 -35.96 -4.22
C ASN A 205 11.17 -37.00 -5.27
N VAL A 206 10.00 -36.75 -5.84
CA VAL A 206 9.47 -37.52 -6.97
C VAL A 206 10.40 -37.34 -8.18
N ILE A 207 10.74 -38.45 -8.84
CA ILE A 207 11.61 -38.47 -10.02
C ILE A 207 10.82 -38.71 -11.31
N GLU A 208 11.47 -38.50 -12.46
CA GLU A 208 10.87 -38.67 -13.79
C GLU A 208 10.25 -40.08 -13.99
N ASP A 209 10.80 -41.10 -13.32
CA ASP A 209 10.34 -42.50 -13.38
C ASP A 209 9.13 -42.81 -12.47
N ASN A 210 8.64 -41.86 -11.68
CA ASN A 210 7.49 -42.04 -10.80
C ASN A 210 6.15 -41.65 -11.44
N ILE A 211 6.05 -41.69 -12.77
CA ILE A 211 4.79 -41.50 -13.47
C ILE A 211 3.92 -42.77 -13.29
N ASP A 212 2.64 -42.58 -12.99
CA ASP A 212 1.65 -43.67 -12.83
C ASP A 212 1.15 -44.25 -14.17
#